data_AF-A0A660MIF8-F1
#
_entry.id   AF-A0A660MIF8-F1
#
_cell.length_a   1.000
_cell.length_b   1.000
_cell.length_c   1.000
_cell.angle_alpha   90.00
_cell.angle_beta   90.00
_cell.angle_gamma   90.00
#
_symmetry.space_group_name_H-M   'P 1'
#
loop_
_entity.id
_entity.type
_entity.pdbx_description
1 polymer ?
#
loop_
_entity_poly.entity_id
_entity_poly.type
_entity_poly.pdbx_seq_one_letter_code
_entity_poly.pdbx_strand_id
1 'polypeptide(L)'
;MNRKMWFVALALLCVQNALAIETPEGWQSGTGAESGETRYIPKDANERGVILIISGLHTNEENLPLTQYLEDMADKAIYDNPPGMGIAVLQRDKAKQNGDRAELSFKMTMLGAPVRFYVTAYPVGKNQMRFIEFFIEDDTDLIQRYQGIANKMIEEQYVIDHAHKK
;
A
#
# COMPACT_ATOMS: atom_id res chain seq x y z
N MET A 1 50.94 8.01 -31.81
CA MET A 1 49.47 8.13 -31.90
C MET A 1 48.87 6.86 -31.30
N ASN A 2 48.48 6.86 -30.02
CA ASN A 2 47.86 5.70 -29.35
C ASN A 2 46.86 6.23 -28.32
N ARG A 3 45.57 6.27 -28.69
CA ARG A 3 44.48 6.63 -27.78
C ARG A 3 43.93 5.33 -27.17
N LYS A 4 44.18 5.15 -25.87
CA LYS A 4 43.57 4.10 -25.04
C LYS A 4 42.07 4.40 -24.92
N MET A 5 41.23 3.50 -25.43
CA MET A 5 39.78 3.49 -25.21
C MET A 5 39.51 3.05 -23.77
N TRP A 6 38.91 3.93 -22.98
CA TRP A 6 38.38 3.59 -21.67
C TRP A 6 36.99 2.98 -21.86
N PHE A 7 36.80 1.72 -21.45
CA PHE A 7 35.48 1.16 -21.28
C PHE A 7 34.89 1.76 -20.00
N VAL A 8 33.89 2.65 -20.16
CA VAL A 8 33.02 3.05 -19.05
C VAL A 8 32.07 1.87 -18.82
N ALA A 9 32.33 1.08 -17.78
CA ALA A 9 31.36 0.13 -17.26
C ALA A 9 30.21 0.94 -16.66
N LEU A 10 29.11 1.05 -17.40
CA LEU A 10 27.86 1.58 -16.90
C LEU A 10 27.29 0.53 -15.94
N ALA A 11 27.61 0.66 -14.65
CA ALA A 11 26.92 -0.07 -13.61
C ALA A 11 25.45 0.39 -13.62
N LEU A 12 24.57 -0.40 -14.25
CA LEU A 12 23.14 -0.32 -13.98
C LEU A 12 22.98 -0.56 -12.47
N LEU A 13 22.75 0.51 -11.73
CA LEU A 13 22.06 0.43 -10.45
C LEU A 13 20.68 -0.12 -10.75
N CYS A 14 20.55 -1.44 -10.76
CA CYS A 14 19.27 -2.09 -10.53
C CYS A 14 18.88 -1.74 -9.09
N VAL A 15 18.27 -0.58 -8.91
CA VAL A 15 17.41 -0.36 -7.75
C VAL A 15 16.45 -1.56 -7.79
N GLN A 16 16.51 -2.39 -6.75
CA GLN A 16 15.49 -3.41 -6.53
C GLN A 16 14.20 -2.66 -6.22
N ASN A 17 13.57 -2.11 -7.26
CA ASN A 17 12.18 -1.70 -7.19
C ASN A 17 11.43 -3.00 -6.91
N ALA A 18 10.77 -3.08 -5.76
CA ALA A 18 9.73 -4.08 -5.57
C ALA A 18 8.85 -4.02 -6.82
N LEU A 19 8.76 -5.13 -7.56
CA LEU A 19 7.99 -5.17 -8.79
C LEU A 19 6.54 -4.89 -8.40
N ALA A 20 6.04 -3.72 -8.80
CA ALA A 20 4.64 -3.39 -8.66
C ALA A 20 3.84 -4.15 -9.73
N ILE A 21 2.60 -4.49 -9.43
CA ILE A 21 1.67 -5.10 -10.41
C ILE A 21 1.54 -4.24 -11.68
N GLU A 22 1.07 -4.87 -12.76
CA GLU A 22 0.64 -4.13 -13.93
C GLU A 22 -0.59 -3.26 -13.61
N THR A 23 -0.65 -2.06 -14.19
CA THR A 23 -1.77 -1.15 -13.97
C THR A 23 -3.05 -1.72 -14.59
N PRO A 24 -4.13 -1.93 -13.82
CA PRO A 24 -5.37 -2.46 -14.36
C PRO A 24 -6.00 -1.54 -15.41
N GLU A 25 -6.81 -2.11 -16.32
CA GLU A 25 -7.56 -1.32 -17.29
C GLU A 25 -8.46 -0.29 -16.58
N GLY A 26 -8.48 0.93 -17.10
CA GLY A 26 -9.23 2.03 -16.50
C GLY A 26 -8.55 2.67 -15.29
N TRP A 27 -7.39 2.17 -14.85
CA TRP A 27 -6.58 2.77 -13.79
C TRP A 27 -5.36 3.50 -14.36
N GLN A 28 -4.81 4.39 -13.55
CA GLN A 28 -3.51 5.00 -13.75
C GLN A 28 -2.62 4.72 -12.54
N SER A 29 -1.32 4.55 -12.77
CA SER A 29 -0.32 4.36 -11.73
C SER A 29 0.65 5.54 -11.68
N GLY A 30 1.23 5.77 -10.51
CA GLY A 30 2.26 6.77 -10.27
C GLY A 30 3.05 6.45 -9.01
N THR A 31 4.11 7.21 -8.76
CA THR A 31 4.88 7.10 -7.52
C THR A 31 4.03 7.59 -6.34
N GLY A 32 4.14 6.90 -5.19
CA GLY A 32 3.53 7.33 -3.93
C GLY A 32 4.33 8.45 -3.23
N ALA A 33 3.99 8.72 -1.97
CA ALA A 33 4.64 9.75 -1.18
C ALA A 33 5.99 9.27 -0.61
N GLU A 34 6.08 7.97 -0.29
CA GLU A 34 7.28 7.35 0.23
C GLU A 34 8.08 6.60 -0.85
N SER A 35 9.35 6.34 -0.55
CA SER A 35 10.25 5.65 -1.47
C SER A 35 9.79 4.21 -1.72
N GLY A 36 9.64 3.85 -2.99
CA GLY A 36 9.24 2.51 -3.42
C GLY A 36 7.72 2.29 -3.37
N GLU A 37 6.93 3.30 -3.02
CA GLU A 37 5.48 3.23 -3.11
C GLU A 37 5.00 3.38 -4.55
N THR A 38 3.97 2.61 -4.89
CA THR A 38 3.20 2.78 -6.13
C THR A 38 1.75 3.05 -5.80
N ARG A 39 1.23 4.16 -6.33
CA ARG A 39 -0.16 4.60 -6.16
C ARG A 39 -0.95 4.31 -7.41
N TYR A 40 -2.17 3.81 -7.23
CA TYR A 40 -3.13 3.50 -8.28
C TYR A 40 -4.44 4.23 -8.05
N ILE A 41 -4.99 4.82 -9.11
CA ILE A 41 -6.24 5.60 -9.08
C ILE A 41 -7.07 5.22 -10.32
N PRO A 42 -8.39 5.00 -10.21
CA PRO A 42 -9.24 4.88 -11.39
C PRO A 42 -9.25 6.20 -12.17
N LYS A 43 -9.16 6.15 -13.49
CA LYS A 43 -9.08 7.35 -14.36
C LYS A 43 -10.35 8.20 -14.32
N ASP A 44 -11.48 7.59 -14.00
CA ASP A 44 -12.79 8.24 -13.90
C ASP A 44 -13.19 8.54 -12.45
N ALA A 45 -12.36 8.16 -11.47
CA ALA A 45 -12.48 8.64 -10.10
C ALA A 45 -11.57 9.87 -9.92
N ASN A 46 -12.03 10.87 -9.19
CA ASN A 46 -11.12 11.90 -8.70
C ASN A 46 -10.18 11.29 -7.64
N GLU A 47 -9.05 11.95 -7.37
CA GLU A 47 -8.09 11.49 -6.36
C GLU A 47 -8.66 11.39 -4.94
N ARG A 48 -9.89 11.87 -4.70
CA ARG A 48 -10.56 11.81 -3.40
C ARG A 48 -11.49 10.61 -3.26
N GLY A 49 -11.88 9.98 -4.37
CA GLY A 49 -12.87 8.91 -4.39
C GLY A 49 -12.27 7.53 -4.11
N VAL A 50 -11.16 7.18 -4.78
CA VAL A 50 -10.59 5.82 -4.73
C VAL A 50 -9.08 5.87 -4.93
N ILE A 51 -8.32 5.24 -4.04
CA ILE A 51 -6.87 5.10 -4.14
C ILE A 51 -6.46 3.74 -3.62
N LEU A 52 -5.59 3.03 -4.34
CA LEU A 52 -4.83 1.90 -3.79
C LEU A 52 -3.35 2.25 -3.78
N ILE A 53 -2.67 2.04 -2.66
CA ILE A 53 -1.24 2.26 -2.50
C ILE A 53 -0.59 0.93 -2.15
N ILE A 54 0.43 0.56 -2.90
CA ILE A 54 1.32 -0.55 -2.58
C ILE A 54 2.58 0.07 -2.00
N SER A 55 2.86 -0.22 -0.73
CA SER A 55 3.99 0.36 -0.03
C SER A 55 5.33 -0.13 -0.60
N GLY A 56 6.41 0.59 -0.29
CA GLY A 56 7.76 0.00 -0.31
C GLY A 56 7.87 -1.20 0.64
N LEU A 57 9.03 -1.86 0.69
CA LEU A 57 9.27 -2.87 1.71
C LEU A 57 9.60 -2.20 3.04
N HIS A 58 8.88 -2.58 4.10
CA HIS A 58 9.15 -2.12 5.46
C HIS A 58 9.86 -3.20 6.26
N THR A 59 10.77 -2.79 7.14
CA THR A 59 11.42 -3.69 8.09
C THR A 59 10.60 -3.77 9.36
N ASN A 60 10.26 -4.98 9.81
CA ASN A 60 9.70 -5.25 11.13
C ASN A 60 10.84 -5.59 12.09
N GLU A 61 11.56 -4.57 12.56
CA GLU A 61 12.77 -4.74 13.40
C GLU A 61 12.46 -5.48 14.71
N GLU A 62 11.30 -5.20 15.28
CA GLU A 62 10.82 -5.77 16.55
C GLU A 62 10.20 -7.16 16.40
N ASN A 63 10.06 -7.66 15.16
CA ASN A 63 9.37 -8.93 14.84
C ASN A 63 7.97 -9.03 15.47
N LEU A 64 7.26 -7.90 15.52
CA LEU A 64 5.90 -7.88 16.06
C LEU A 64 4.97 -8.75 15.22
N PRO A 65 3.97 -9.42 15.84
CA PRO A 65 2.86 -9.98 15.09
C PRO A 65 2.23 -8.92 14.19
N LEU A 66 1.95 -9.24 12.92
CA LEU A 66 1.45 -8.24 11.96
C LEU A 66 0.15 -7.57 12.41
N THR A 67 -0.73 -8.29 13.10
CA THR A 67 -1.93 -7.69 13.70
C THR A 67 -1.59 -6.65 14.76
N GLN A 68 -0.59 -6.90 15.61
CA GLN A 68 -0.14 -5.93 16.60
C GLN A 68 0.51 -4.72 15.91
N TYR A 69 1.34 -4.95 14.90
CA TYR A 69 1.96 -3.88 14.12
C TYR A 69 0.92 -2.96 13.48
N LEU A 70 -0.13 -3.53 12.86
CA LEU A 70 -1.22 -2.76 12.27
C LEU A 70 -1.99 -1.97 13.33
N GLU A 71 -2.16 -2.55 14.52
CA GLU A 71 -2.83 -1.86 15.62
C GLU A 71 -2.02 -0.66 16.14
N ASP A 72 -0.70 -0.82 16.28
CA ASP A 72 0.22 0.23 16.72
C ASP A 72 0.33 1.35 15.66
N MET A 73 0.39 0.98 14.37
CA MET A 73 0.37 1.92 13.24
C MET A 73 -0.90 2.77 13.25
N ALA A 74 -2.04 2.14 13.52
CA ALA A 74 -3.33 2.81 13.59
C ALA A 74 -3.45 3.76 14.79
N ASP A 75 -2.95 3.33 15.96
CA ASP A 75 -2.91 4.17 17.16
C ASP A 75 -2.03 5.40 16.93
N LYS A 76 -0.88 5.21 16.26
CA LYS A 76 -0.02 6.31 15.86
C LYS A 76 -0.71 7.26 14.87
N ALA A 77 -1.37 6.74 13.84
CA ALA A 77 -2.09 7.57 12.87
C ALA A 77 -3.19 8.41 13.53
N ILE A 78 -3.89 7.86 14.53
CA ILE A 78 -4.89 8.60 15.33
C ILE A 78 -4.22 9.65 16.20
N TYR A 79 -3.14 9.30 16.90
CA TYR A 79 -2.41 10.21 17.79
C TYR A 79 -1.84 11.42 17.03
N ASP A 80 -1.26 11.19 15.86
CA ASP A 80 -0.65 12.22 15.02
C ASP A 80 -1.69 13.12 14.33
N ASN A 81 -2.96 12.72 14.31
CA ASN A 81 -4.06 13.47 13.69
C ASN A 81 -5.18 13.80 14.71
N PRO A 82 -4.92 14.71 15.66
CA PRO A 82 -5.94 15.13 16.62
C PRO A 82 -7.14 15.80 15.94
N PRO A 83 -8.32 15.87 16.62
CA PRO A 83 -9.51 16.50 16.07
C PRO A 83 -9.23 17.91 15.52
N GLY A 84 -9.66 18.14 14.27
CA GLY A 84 -9.42 19.40 13.56
C GLY A 84 -8.30 19.36 12.51
N MET A 85 -7.52 18.28 12.44
CA MET A 85 -6.43 18.09 11.46
C MET A 85 -6.88 17.49 10.11
N GLY A 86 -8.20 17.46 9.87
CA GLY A 86 -8.76 16.94 8.62
C GLY A 86 -8.88 15.42 8.56
N ILE A 87 -8.35 14.67 9.52
CA ILE A 87 -8.60 13.23 9.67
C ILE A 87 -9.31 12.99 11.00
N ALA A 88 -10.40 12.19 10.99
CA ALA A 88 -11.01 11.70 12.22
C ALA A 88 -11.46 10.25 12.05
N VAL A 89 -10.96 9.34 12.89
CA VAL A 89 -11.41 7.94 12.89
C VAL A 89 -12.77 7.86 13.58
N LEU A 90 -13.78 7.37 12.85
CA LEU A 90 -15.15 7.21 13.32
C LEU A 90 -15.39 5.82 13.90
N GLN A 91 -14.83 4.80 13.24
CA GLN A 91 -14.93 3.40 13.64
C GLN A 91 -13.67 2.68 13.20
N ARG A 92 -13.21 1.75 14.04
CA ARG A 92 -12.11 0.83 13.75
C ARG A 92 -12.56 -0.57 14.11
N ASP A 93 -12.33 -1.50 13.20
CA ASP A 93 -12.41 -2.92 13.52
C ASP A 93 -11.09 -3.38 14.13
N LYS A 94 -11.11 -4.41 14.98
CA LYS A 94 -9.85 -5.04 15.40
C LYS A 94 -9.15 -5.69 14.21
N ALA A 95 -7.82 -5.60 14.19
CA ALA A 95 -6.98 -6.27 13.23
C ALA A 95 -7.21 -7.79 13.30
N LYS A 96 -7.29 -8.42 12.13
CA LYS A 96 -7.57 -9.84 11.99
C LYS A 96 -6.40 -10.51 11.27
N GLN A 97 -6.00 -11.66 11.78
CA GLN A 97 -5.07 -12.54 11.07
C GLN A 97 -5.85 -13.41 10.09
N ASN A 98 -5.40 -13.45 8.84
CA ASN A 98 -5.94 -14.29 7.76
C ASN A 98 -4.78 -15.00 7.05
N GLY A 99 -4.50 -16.24 7.44
CA GLY A 99 -3.31 -16.95 6.98
C GLY A 99 -2.03 -16.25 7.47
N ASP A 100 -1.12 -15.93 6.55
CA ASP A 100 0.09 -15.14 6.81
C ASP A 100 -0.13 -13.62 6.73
N ARG A 101 -1.35 -13.18 6.39
CA ARG A 101 -1.71 -11.78 6.25
C ARG A 101 -2.41 -11.25 7.49
N ALA A 102 -2.26 -9.97 7.75
CA ALA A 102 -3.08 -9.24 8.70
C ALA A 102 -3.88 -8.17 7.98
N GLU A 103 -5.13 -7.97 8.40
CA GLU A 103 -6.04 -7.01 7.81
C GLU A 103 -6.59 -6.09 8.90
N LEU A 104 -6.69 -4.80 8.59
CA LEU A 104 -7.28 -3.80 9.46
C LEU A 104 -8.15 -2.85 8.63
N SER A 105 -9.28 -2.41 9.19
CA SER A 105 -10.19 -1.50 8.48
C SER A 105 -10.77 -0.43 9.40
N PHE A 106 -11.03 0.74 8.80
CA PHE A 106 -11.56 1.91 9.47
C PHE A 106 -12.64 2.56 8.64
N LYS A 107 -13.61 3.15 9.33
CA LYS A 107 -14.35 4.29 8.84
C LYS A 107 -13.72 5.55 9.42
N MET A 108 -13.42 6.51 8.56
CA MET A 108 -12.84 7.77 8.96
C MET A 108 -13.44 8.91 8.15
N THR A 109 -13.23 10.15 8.58
CA THR A 109 -13.37 11.31 7.72
C THR A 109 -11.99 11.75 7.27
N MET A 110 -11.88 12.15 6.00
CA MET A 110 -10.69 12.75 5.41
C MET A 110 -11.10 14.04 4.72
N LEU A 111 -10.56 15.17 5.17
CA LEU A 111 -10.94 16.54 4.79
C LEU A 111 -12.45 16.78 4.82
N GLY A 112 -13.14 16.15 5.79
CA GLY A 112 -14.60 16.26 5.97
C GLY A 112 -15.44 15.27 5.16
N ALA A 113 -14.85 14.47 4.26
CA ALA A 113 -15.56 13.43 3.51
C ALA A 113 -15.43 12.06 4.19
N PRO A 114 -16.49 11.25 4.27
CA PRO A 114 -16.41 9.91 4.86
C PRO A 114 -15.67 8.95 3.92
N VAL A 115 -14.72 8.20 4.47
CA VAL A 115 -13.84 7.28 3.75
C VAL A 115 -13.76 5.96 4.50
N ARG A 116 -13.76 4.86 3.75
CA ARG A 116 -13.34 3.55 4.21
C ARG A 116 -11.88 3.34 3.85
N PHE A 117 -11.13 2.91 4.85
CA PHE A 117 -9.73 2.61 4.73
C PHE A 117 -9.51 1.14 5.08
N TYR A 118 -8.82 0.42 4.21
CA TYR A 118 -8.45 -0.97 4.40
C TYR A 118 -6.94 -1.10 4.27
N VAL A 119 -6.33 -1.82 5.21
CA VAL A 119 -4.90 -2.14 5.17
C VAL A 119 -4.75 -3.65 5.19
N THR A 120 -3.96 -4.16 4.26
CA THR A 120 -3.47 -5.53 4.27
C THR A 120 -1.96 -5.52 4.48
N ALA A 121 -1.45 -6.29 5.43
CA ALA A 121 -0.03 -6.49 5.67
C ALA A 121 0.35 -7.97 5.50
N TYR A 122 1.52 -8.25 4.95
CA TYR A 122 2.04 -9.62 4.83
C TYR A 122 3.58 -9.67 4.77
N PRO A 123 4.19 -10.80 5.13
CA PRO A 123 5.65 -10.94 5.12
C PRO A 123 6.19 -11.24 3.72
N VAL A 124 7.13 -10.44 3.22
CA VAL A 124 7.79 -10.65 1.91
C VAL A 124 9.10 -11.43 2.07
N GLY A 125 9.83 -11.20 3.16
CA GLY A 125 11.15 -11.80 3.40
C GLY A 125 11.51 -11.81 4.88
N LYS A 126 12.78 -12.08 5.19
CA LYS A 126 13.26 -12.07 6.58
C LYS A 126 13.09 -10.68 7.17
N ASN A 127 12.18 -10.55 8.14
CA ASN A 127 11.82 -9.31 8.82
C ASN A 127 11.35 -8.20 7.87
N GLN A 128 10.91 -8.56 6.65
CA GLN A 128 10.41 -7.62 5.67
C GLN A 128 8.93 -7.86 5.45
N MET A 129 8.16 -6.78 5.42
CA MET A 129 6.72 -6.79 5.20
C MET A 129 6.34 -5.79 4.10
N ARG A 130 5.17 -5.99 3.54
CA ARG A 130 4.51 -5.03 2.66
C ARG A 130 3.16 -4.65 3.22
N PHE A 131 2.78 -3.39 3.00
CA PHE A 131 1.44 -2.89 3.21
C PHE A 131 0.78 -2.61 1.87
N ILE A 132 -0.51 -2.95 1.78
CA ILE A 132 -1.37 -2.47 0.71
C ILE A 132 -2.54 -1.75 1.36
N GLU A 133 -2.67 -0.49 1.00
CA GLU A 133 -3.62 0.46 1.54
C GLU A 133 -4.68 0.78 0.49
N PHE A 134 -5.95 0.63 0.84
CA PHE A 134 -7.06 0.93 -0.05
C PHE A 134 -7.98 1.96 0.62
N PHE A 135 -8.03 3.14 0.02
CA PHE A 135 -8.92 4.24 0.39
C PHE A 135 -10.08 4.28 -0.61
N ILE A 136 -11.29 4.35 -0.09
CA ILE A 136 -12.48 4.55 -0.90
C ILE A 136 -13.47 5.41 -0.15
N GLU A 137 -14.07 6.39 -0.80
CA GLU A 137 -15.20 7.15 -0.24
C GLU A 137 -16.28 6.17 0.27
N ASP A 138 -16.94 6.49 1.40
CA ASP A 138 -18.02 5.65 1.95
C ASP A 138 -19.31 5.78 1.11
N ASP A 139 -19.18 5.46 -0.16
CA ASP A 139 -20.21 5.45 -1.20
C ASP A 139 -20.40 4.02 -1.72
N THR A 140 -21.66 3.56 -1.76
CA THR A 140 -21.96 2.15 -2.06
C THR A 140 -21.65 1.79 -3.50
N ASP A 141 -21.88 2.72 -4.44
CA ASP A 141 -21.65 2.48 -5.87
C ASP A 141 -20.16 2.37 -6.16
N LEU A 142 -19.35 3.25 -5.56
CA LEU A 142 -17.89 3.19 -5.63
C LEU A 142 -17.38 1.89 -5.02
N ILE A 143 -17.83 1.52 -3.82
CA ILE A 143 -17.39 0.28 -3.14
C ILE A 143 -17.72 -0.94 -4.00
N GLN A 144 -18.95 -1.05 -4.50
CA GLN A 144 -19.37 -2.17 -5.34
C GLN A 144 -18.53 -2.27 -6.63
N ARG A 145 -18.18 -1.13 -7.21
CA ARG A 145 -17.40 -1.06 -8.45
C ARG A 145 -15.92 -1.41 -8.26
N TYR A 146 -15.30 -0.92 -7.18
CA TYR A 146 -13.83 -0.93 -7.07
C TYR A 146 -13.27 -1.94 -6.06
N GLN A 147 -14.03 -2.40 -5.07
CA GLN A 147 -13.52 -3.33 -4.05
C GLN A 147 -13.02 -4.64 -4.69
N GLY A 148 -13.76 -5.18 -5.66
CA GLY A 148 -13.35 -6.41 -6.36
C GLY A 148 -12.06 -6.25 -7.17
N ILE A 149 -11.80 -5.06 -7.70
CA ILE A 149 -10.56 -4.76 -8.44
C ILE A 149 -9.40 -4.58 -7.47
N ALA A 150 -9.61 -3.82 -6.39
CA ALA A 150 -8.62 -3.65 -5.33
C ALA A 150 -8.17 -5.01 -4.73
N ASN A 151 -9.12 -5.92 -4.47
CA ASN A 151 -8.80 -7.26 -3.99
C ASN A 151 -7.93 -8.04 -4.98
N LYS A 152 -8.21 -7.97 -6.28
CA LYS A 152 -7.37 -8.61 -7.31
C LYS A 152 -5.95 -8.04 -7.33
N MET A 153 -5.82 -6.71 -7.25
CA MET A 153 -4.52 -6.04 -7.18
C MET A 153 -3.72 -6.48 -5.94
N ILE A 154 -4.36 -6.61 -4.79
CA ILE A 154 -3.74 -7.13 -3.55
C ILE A 154 -3.23 -8.56 -3.76
N GLU A 155 -4.04 -9.44 -4.36
CA GLU A 155 -3.63 -10.83 -4.64
C GLU A 155 -2.47 -10.90 -5.64
N GLU A 156 -2.54 -10.13 -6.72
CA GLU A 156 -1.48 -10.09 -7.74
C GLU A 156 -0.15 -9.62 -7.15
N GLN A 157 -0.17 -8.57 -6.33
CA GLN A 157 1.04 -8.09 -5.67
C GLN A 157 1.60 -9.12 -4.69
N TYR A 158 0.73 -9.78 -3.93
CA TYR A 158 1.13 -10.87 -3.04
C TYR A 158 1.84 -11.99 -3.82
N VAL A 159 1.29 -12.41 -4.96
CA VAL A 159 1.91 -13.43 -5.82
C VAL A 159 3.29 -12.97 -6.32
N ILE A 160 3.42 -11.73 -6.79
CA ILE A 160 4.71 -11.19 -7.27
C ILE A 160 5.76 -11.20 -6.16
N ASP A 161 5.40 -10.73 -4.96
CA ASP A 161 6.30 -10.71 -3.80
C ASP A 161 6.75 -12.12 -3.37
N HIS A 162 5.94 -13.14 -3.63
CA HIS A 162 6.19 -14.52 -3.22
C HIS A 162 6.75 -15.41 -4.34
N ALA A 163 6.80 -14.94 -5.59
CA ALA A 163 7.25 -15.71 -6.75
C ALA A 163 8.71 -16.20 -6.63
N HIS A 164 9.52 -15.56 -5.80
CA HIS A 164 10.96 -15.86 -5.62
C HIS A 164 11.30 -16.60 -4.32
N LYS A 165 10.30 -17.02 -3.52
CA LYS A 165 10.52 -17.88 -2.34
C LYS A 165 10.77 -19.33 -2.79
N LYS A 166 11.95 -19.61 -3.35
CA LYS A 166 12.48 -20.97 -3.60
C LYS A 166 13.78 -21.19 -2.85
#